data_AF-A0A662PSR4-F1
#
_entry.id   AF-A0A662PSR4-F1
#
_cell.length_a   1.000
_cell.length_b   1.000
_cell.length_c   1.000
_cell.angle_alpha   90.00
_cell.angle_beta   90.00
_cell.angle_gamma   90.00
#
_symmetry.space_group_name_H-M   'P 1'
#
loop_
_entity.id
_entity.type
_entity.pdbx_description
1 polymer ?
#
loop_
_entity_poly.entity_id
_entity_poly.type
_entity_poly.pdbx_seq_one_letter_code
_entity_poly.pdbx_strand_id
1 'polypeptide(L)'
;MFKPIIGAGPASSYRDQAFIQKMRTAMKDWKTGYVETPQKYGTKLKVKQYIKTKGKYPFVTRIRKSAKGRKILFVADFSGSVEPFQEQYKKALVSALEVLDSIGVKTALFGFGGEPGPKFFFKIKKFEDPKWTLNHASKVAALQGSGLTPTAEAYMGLENYIKMHRPDMVVTLTDGEPNREEATKQMIKRLRRYTKMVAFGIGDPTNVHLMEHKLKALGYDKTFAVSTSQMSKLPKKLVDLMAPT
;
A
#
# COMPACT_ATOMS: atom_id res chain seq x y z
N MET A 1 -18.89 5.88 11.80
CA MET A 1 -18.92 4.91 12.92
C MET A 1 -18.29 3.62 12.42
N PHE A 2 -17.19 3.14 13.03
CA PHE A 2 -16.43 2.00 12.50
C PHE A 2 -16.99 0.68 13.04
N LYS A 3 -17.31 -0.30 12.19
CA LYS A 3 -17.71 -1.62 12.67
C LYS A 3 -16.47 -2.49 12.98
N PRO A 4 -16.33 -3.03 14.19
CA PRO A 4 -15.31 -4.04 14.48
C PRO A 4 -15.70 -5.37 13.84
N ILE A 5 -14.72 -6.04 13.23
CA ILE A 5 -14.89 -7.42 12.73
C ILE A 5 -14.74 -8.35 13.93
N ILE A 6 -15.79 -9.13 14.23
CA ILE A 6 -15.89 -10.03 15.40
C ILE A 6 -15.47 -11.47 15.02
N GLY A 7 -15.54 -11.84 13.74
CA GLY A 7 -15.15 -13.17 13.26
C GLY A 7 -13.65 -13.33 13.04
N ALA A 8 -13.11 -14.50 13.39
CA ALA A 8 -11.73 -14.89 13.14
C ALA A 8 -11.68 -15.95 12.02
N GLY A 9 -11.24 -15.57 10.82
CA GLY A 9 -10.89 -16.53 9.77
C GLY A 9 -9.52 -17.17 10.02
N PRO A 10 -9.19 -18.29 9.35
CA PRO A 10 -7.90 -18.97 9.50
C PRO A 10 -6.77 -18.12 8.91
N ALA A 11 -6.13 -17.29 9.73
CA ALA A 11 -5.08 -16.37 9.28
C ALA A 11 -3.87 -17.06 8.65
N SER A 12 -3.59 -18.31 9.03
CA SER A 12 -2.46 -19.09 8.53
C SER A 12 -2.57 -19.41 7.03
N SER A 13 -3.77 -19.62 6.49
CA SER A 13 -3.98 -19.93 5.07
C SER A 13 -3.74 -18.73 4.15
N TYR A 14 -3.78 -17.52 4.69
CA TYR A 14 -3.54 -16.27 3.96
C TYR A 14 -2.09 -15.76 4.06
N ARG A 15 -1.21 -16.50 4.75
CA ARG A 15 0.21 -16.14 4.89
C ARG A 15 1.05 -16.84 3.82
N ASP A 16 1.31 -16.14 2.73
CA ASP A 16 2.09 -16.67 1.61
C ASP A 16 3.60 -16.50 1.86
N GLN A 17 4.28 -17.60 2.18
CA GLN A 17 5.72 -17.59 2.45
C GLN A 17 6.55 -17.17 1.23
N ALA A 18 6.14 -17.55 0.01
CA ALA A 18 6.86 -17.18 -1.20
C ALA A 18 6.74 -15.68 -1.47
N PHE A 19 5.54 -15.10 -1.25
CA PHE A 19 5.33 -13.66 -1.33
C PHE A 19 6.19 -12.92 -0.28
N ILE A 20 6.13 -13.37 0.97
CA ILE A 20 6.90 -12.77 2.08
C ILE A 20 8.40 -12.76 1.74
N GLN A 21 8.93 -13.88 1.25
CA GLN A 21 10.36 -13.98 0.94
C GLN A 21 10.77 -13.08 -0.23
N LYS A 22 9.95 -12.99 -1.28
CA LYS A 22 10.19 -12.07 -2.41
C LYS A 22 10.14 -10.61 -1.96
N MET A 23 9.15 -10.22 -1.15
CA MET A 23 9.03 -8.86 -0.67
C MET A 23 10.14 -8.48 0.31
N ARG A 24 10.55 -9.40 1.20
CA ARG A 24 11.72 -9.20 2.09
C ARG A 24 12.99 -8.96 1.29
N THR A 25 13.20 -9.73 0.23
CA THR A 25 14.34 -9.56 -0.68
C THR A 25 14.30 -8.18 -1.35
N ALA A 26 13.13 -7.77 -1.86
CA ALA A 26 12.97 -6.45 -2.48
C ALA A 26 13.13 -5.28 -1.48
N MET A 27 12.77 -5.47 -0.20
CA MET A 27 12.88 -4.46 0.86
C MET A 27 14.22 -4.49 1.61
N LYS A 28 15.19 -5.33 1.20
CA LYS A 28 16.47 -5.48 1.91
C LYS A 28 17.21 -4.15 2.06
N ASP A 29 17.23 -3.36 1.00
CA ASP A 29 17.91 -2.06 0.94
C ASP A 29 17.21 -0.96 1.75
N TRP A 30 16.01 -1.22 2.28
CA TRP A 30 15.27 -0.27 3.10
C TRP A 30 15.50 -0.45 4.59
N LYS A 31 16.10 -1.58 4.99
CA LYS A 31 16.57 -1.82 6.35
C LYS A 31 17.88 -1.10 6.65
N THR A 32 18.70 -0.84 5.63
CA THR A 32 20.09 -0.36 5.77
C THR A 32 20.20 1.12 6.17
N GLY A 33 19.08 1.85 6.21
CA GLY A 33 18.99 3.19 6.78
C GLY A 33 19.49 4.29 5.84
N TYR A 34 20.65 4.10 5.21
CA TYR A 34 21.24 5.01 4.23
C TYR A 34 21.82 4.24 3.06
N VAL A 35 21.59 4.74 1.85
CA VAL A 35 22.32 4.32 0.66
C VAL A 35 23.24 5.45 0.24
N GLU A 36 24.51 5.13 0.05
CA GLU A 36 25.51 6.05 -0.45
C GLU A 36 25.55 5.96 -1.98
N THR A 37 25.31 7.08 -2.64
CA THR A 37 25.40 7.18 -4.10
C THR A 37 26.66 7.97 -4.46
N PRO A 38 27.57 7.40 -5.29
CA PRO A 38 28.73 8.12 -5.79
C PRO A 38 28.32 9.30 -6.67
N GLN A 39 29.00 10.42 -6.51
CA GLN A 39 28.73 11.68 -7.19
C GLN A 39 30.03 12.31 -7.67
N LYS A 40 29.95 13.08 -8.77
CA LYS A 40 31.10 13.81 -9.30
C LYS A 40 31.47 15.02 -8.42
N TYR A 41 30.46 15.59 -7.75
CA TYR A 41 30.60 16.72 -6.83
C TYR A 41 29.88 16.42 -5.51
N GLY A 42 30.34 16.99 -4.40
CA GLY A 42 29.68 16.85 -3.12
C GLY A 42 30.54 17.31 -1.95
N THR A 43 30.01 17.23 -0.74
CA THR A 43 30.68 17.68 0.48
C THR A 43 31.52 16.60 1.15
N LYS A 44 31.24 15.32 0.89
CA LYS A 44 31.94 14.19 1.53
C LYS A 44 32.74 13.38 0.51
N LEU A 45 34.05 13.59 0.49
CA LEU A 45 35.01 12.81 -0.30
C LEU A 45 35.20 11.42 0.30
N LYS A 46 35.24 10.37 -0.53
CA LYS A 46 35.66 9.02 -0.14
C LYS A 46 36.83 8.54 -0.98
N VAL A 47 38.00 8.44 -0.34
CA VAL A 47 39.26 7.99 -0.97
C VAL A 47 39.10 6.63 -1.66
N LYS A 48 38.44 5.66 -1.01
CA LYS A 48 38.16 4.34 -1.63
C LYS A 48 37.35 4.46 -2.93
N GLN A 49 36.40 5.39 -2.99
CA GLN A 49 35.57 5.60 -4.19
C GLN A 49 36.33 6.39 -5.27
N TYR A 50 37.16 7.36 -4.88
CA TYR A 50 38.08 8.07 -5.77
C TYR A 50 39.01 7.09 -6.50
N ILE A 51 39.66 6.19 -5.77
CA ILE A 51 40.55 5.16 -6.34
C ILE A 51 39.78 4.24 -7.28
N LYS A 52 38.63 3.70 -6.83
CA LYS A 52 37.80 2.77 -7.62
C LYS A 52 37.30 3.39 -8.92
N THR A 53 36.94 4.67 -8.91
CA THR A 53 36.37 5.37 -10.07
C THR A 53 37.40 6.14 -10.88
N LYS A 54 38.70 6.02 -10.55
CA LYS A 54 39.80 6.80 -11.15
C LYS A 54 39.49 8.30 -11.18
N GLY A 55 38.98 8.82 -10.07
CA GLY A 55 38.64 10.23 -9.90
C GLY A 55 37.30 10.68 -10.49
N LYS A 56 36.53 9.81 -11.18
CA LYS A 56 35.26 10.22 -11.82
C LYS A 56 34.12 10.54 -10.84
N TYR A 57 34.00 9.80 -9.74
CA TYR A 57 32.91 9.98 -8.76
C TYR A 57 33.43 9.89 -7.33
N PRO A 58 34.21 10.88 -6.88
CA PRO A 58 34.96 10.73 -5.63
C PRO A 58 34.15 11.13 -4.40
N PHE A 59 33.02 11.81 -4.58
CA PHE A 59 32.12 12.21 -3.50
C PHE A 59 31.00 11.20 -3.31
N VAL A 60 30.42 11.18 -2.11
CA VAL A 60 29.23 10.38 -1.82
C VAL A 60 28.15 11.22 -1.15
N THR A 61 26.92 11.08 -1.63
CA THR A 61 25.72 11.59 -0.96
C THR A 61 25.04 10.44 -0.22
N ARG A 62 24.65 10.67 1.04
CA ARG A 62 23.85 9.72 1.81
C ARG A 62 22.37 10.05 1.63
N ILE A 63 21.64 9.16 0.99
CA ILE A 63 20.17 9.24 0.91
C ILE A 63 19.62 8.31 1.97
N ARG A 64 18.80 8.84 2.89
CA ARG A 64 18.12 8.02 3.91
C ARG A 64 17.08 7.13 3.22
N LYS A 65 17.44 5.87 2.97
CA LYS A 65 16.51 4.81 2.54
C LYS A 65 16.10 3.97 3.74
N SER A 66 15.47 4.59 4.74
CA SER A 66 14.89 3.85 5.87
C SER A 66 13.38 3.81 5.78
N ALA A 67 12.79 2.60 5.85
CA ALA A 67 11.34 2.44 6.00
C ALA A 67 10.86 2.71 7.43
N LYS A 68 11.77 2.63 8.41
CA LYS A 68 11.44 2.62 9.84
C LYS A 68 10.79 3.94 10.26
N GLY A 69 9.60 3.84 10.85
CA GLY A 69 8.81 4.97 11.34
C GLY A 69 7.88 5.61 10.32
N ARG A 70 7.97 5.26 9.02
CA ARG A 70 7.03 5.74 8.00
C ARG A 70 5.63 5.25 8.31
N LYS A 71 4.63 6.09 8.07
CA LYS A 71 3.20 5.80 8.26
C LYS A 71 2.54 5.54 6.92
N ILE A 72 2.05 4.32 6.71
CA ILE A 72 1.33 3.95 5.49
C ILE A 72 -0.08 3.50 5.85
N LEU A 73 -1.07 4.18 5.30
CA LEU A 73 -2.48 3.83 5.45
C LEU A 73 -2.92 3.00 4.25
N PHE A 74 -3.36 1.78 4.48
CA PHE A 74 -3.98 0.93 3.47
C PHE A 74 -5.50 1.08 3.53
N VAL A 75 -6.11 1.26 2.36
CA VAL A 75 -7.55 1.30 2.15
C VAL A 75 -7.88 0.20 1.14
N ALA A 76 -8.48 -0.88 1.64
CA ALA A 76 -8.70 -2.11 0.88
C ALA A 76 -10.16 -2.23 0.44
N ASP A 77 -10.36 -2.44 -0.86
CA ASP A 77 -11.65 -2.71 -1.47
C ASP A 77 -12.04 -4.18 -1.29
N PHE A 78 -13.25 -4.41 -0.78
CA PHE A 78 -13.93 -5.68 -0.63
C PHE A 78 -15.34 -5.57 -1.23
N SER A 79 -15.48 -4.86 -2.35
CA SER A 79 -16.68 -4.85 -3.18
C SER A 79 -16.85 -6.17 -3.95
N GLY A 80 -18.01 -6.33 -4.60
CA GLY A 80 -18.35 -7.55 -5.33
C GLY A 80 -17.41 -7.85 -6.51
N SER A 81 -16.78 -6.84 -7.09
CA SER A 81 -15.83 -7.02 -8.20
C SER A 81 -14.56 -7.76 -7.77
N VAL A 82 -14.17 -7.63 -6.49
CA VAL A 82 -12.98 -8.28 -5.91
C VAL A 82 -13.23 -9.76 -5.63
N GLU A 83 -14.49 -10.19 -5.53
CA GLU A 83 -14.89 -11.54 -5.13
C GLU A 83 -14.19 -12.67 -5.91
N PRO A 84 -14.03 -12.61 -7.25
CA PRO A 84 -13.38 -13.68 -8.03
C PRO A 84 -11.91 -13.92 -7.69
N PHE A 85 -11.20 -12.92 -7.16
CA PHE A 85 -9.76 -13.03 -6.81
C PHE A 85 -9.47 -12.62 -5.36
N GLN A 86 -10.50 -12.54 -4.51
CA GLN A 86 -10.40 -12.10 -3.12
C GLN A 86 -9.38 -12.91 -2.31
N GLU A 87 -9.21 -14.20 -2.63
CA GLU A 87 -8.27 -15.07 -1.94
C GLU A 87 -6.81 -14.64 -2.18
N GLN A 88 -6.47 -14.34 -3.43
CA GLN A 88 -5.13 -13.85 -3.81
C GLN A 88 -4.89 -12.45 -3.25
N TYR A 89 -5.93 -11.61 -3.30
CA TYR A 89 -5.92 -10.27 -2.75
C TYR A 89 -5.63 -10.25 -1.24
N LYS A 90 -6.37 -11.05 -0.45
CA LYS A 90 -6.16 -11.19 1.00
C LYS A 90 -4.77 -11.73 1.31
N LYS A 91 -4.29 -12.74 0.56
CA LYS A 91 -2.94 -13.29 0.72
C LYS A 91 -1.87 -12.23 0.55
N ALA A 92 -1.97 -11.42 -0.51
CA ALA A 92 -1.03 -10.34 -0.76
C ALA A 92 -1.08 -9.26 0.32
N LEU A 93 -2.29 -8.87 0.77
CA LEU A 93 -2.48 -7.86 1.80
C LEU A 93 -1.89 -8.27 3.14
N VAL A 94 -2.22 -9.47 3.63
CA VAL A 94 -1.71 -10.00 4.89
C VAL A 94 -0.19 -10.14 4.84
N SER A 95 0.34 -10.71 3.76
CA SER A 95 1.77 -10.92 3.57
C SER A 95 2.54 -9.60 3.47
N ALA A 96 1.99 -8.59 2.79
CA ALA A 96 2.62 -7.28 2.66
C ALA A 96 2.68 -6.54 3.99
N LEU A 97 1.60 -6.56 4.77
CA LEU A 97 1.54 -5.90 6.08
C LEU A 97 2.48 -6.55 7.09
N GLU A 98 2.62 -7.87 7.06
CA GLU A 98 3.60 -8.58 7.89
C GLU A 98 5.04 -8.15 7.54
N VAL A 99 5.39 -8.05 6.26
CA VAL A 99 6.73 -7.64 5.84
C VAL A 99 7.00 -6.18 6.23
N LEU A 100 6.03 -5.29 6.04
CA LEU A 100 6.15 -3.88 6.39
C LEU A 100 6.32 -3.66 7.91
N ASP A 101 5.57 -4.41 8.72
CA ASP A 101 5.73 -4.42 10.17
C ASP A 101 7.14 -4.90 10.57
N SER A 102 7.65 -5.96 9.93
CA SER A 102 8.98 -6.53 10.21
C SER A 102 10.16 -5.59 9.93
N ILE A 103 9.95 -4.53 9.14
CA ILE A 103 10.96 -3.52 8.84
C ILE A 103 10.70 -2.18 9.57
N GLY A 104 9.69 -2.15 10.45
CA GLY A 104 9.37 -1.02 11.31
C GLY A 104 8.53 0.08 10.65
N VAL A 105 7.79 -0.23 9.58
CA VAL A 105 6.78 0.69 9.02
C VAL A 105 5.53 0.66 9.90
N LYS A 106 5.01 1.83 10.27
CA LYS A 106 3.73 1.96 10.97
C LYS A 106 2.61 1.83 9.95
N THR A 107 1.84 0.75 10.01
CA THR A 107 0.72 0.51 9.08
C THR A 107 -0.63 0.69 9.76
N ALA A 108 -1.61 1.17 9.01
CA ALA A 108 -3.03 1.10 9.35
C ALA A 108 -3.78 0.50 8.16
N LEU A 109 -4.87 -0.22 8.42
CA LEU A 109 -5.65 -0.90 7.40
C LEU A 109 -7.15 -0.73 7.69
N PHE A 110 -7.86 -0.21 6.70
CA PHE A 110 -9.31 -0.14 6.68
C PHE A 110 -9.83 -0.80 5.41
N GLY A 111 -10.91 -1.55 5.54
CA GLY A 111 -11.62 -2.17 4.41
C GLY A 111 -12.88 -1.38 4.08
N PHE A 112 -13.32 -1.43 2.84
CA PHE A 112 -14.65 -0.94 2.45
C PHE A 112 -15.27 -1.87 1.40
N GLY A 113 -16.61 -1.97 1.37
CA GLY A 113 -17.34 -2.79 0.41
C GLY A 113 -18.77 -3.04 0.89
N GLY A 114 -19.71 -3.20 -0.04
CA GLY A 114 -21.11 -3.43 0.26
C GLY A 114 -21.99 -2.20 0.04
N GLU A 115 -23.27 -2.31 0.39
CA GLU A 115 -24.23 -1.20 0.29
C GLU A 115 -23.87 -0.04 1.23
N PRO A 116 -23.99 1.23 0.79
CA PRO A 116 -23.77 2.40 1.64
C PRO A 116 -24.62 2.34 2.91
N GLY A 117 -23.97 2.43 4.08
CA GLY A 117 -24.61 2.26 5.39
C GLY A 117 -23.64 2.02 6.55
N PRO A 118 -24.08 1.60 7.74
CA PRO A 118 -23.17 1.36 8.86
C PRO A 118 -22.25 0.14 8.69
N LYS A 119 -22.48 -0.69 7.65
CA LYS A 119 -21.79 -1.97 7.45
C LYS A 119 -20.76 -1.94 6.31
N PHE A 120 -20.66 -0.88 5.49
CA PHE A 120 -19.73 -0.88 4.35
C PHE A 120 -18.27 -0.63 4.75
N PHE A 121 -18.00 -0.14 5.95
CA PHE A 121 -16.67 0.34 6.35
C PHE A 121 -16.10 -0.44 7.54
N PHE A 122 -14.99 -1.13 7.30
CA PHE A 122 -14.39 -2.10 8.22
C PHE A 122 -13.08 -1.57 8.80
N LYS A 123 -12.98 -1.54 10.12
CA LYS A 123 -11.73 -1.18 10.81
C LYS A 123 -10.94 -2.42 11.19
N ILE A 124 -9.79 -2.61 10.55
CA ILE A 124 -8.95 -3.79 10.76
C ILE A 124 -7.80 -3.47 11.71
N LYS A 125 -7.01 -2.44 11.39
CA LYS A 125 -5.85 -1.98 12.20
C LYS A 125 -5.71 -0.46 12.13
N LYS A 126 -5.39 0.18 13.25
CA LYS A 126 -5.00 1.60 13.32
C LYS A 126 -3.50 1.79 13.52
N PHE A 127 -3.05 3.04 13.45
CA PHE A 127 -1.66 3.43 13.70
C PHE A 127 -1.30 3.39 15.18
N GLU A 128 -2.29 3.51 16.08
CA GLU A 128 -2.11 3.34 17.52
C GLU A 128 -1.86 1.88 17.89
N ASP A 129 -2.28 0.93 17.05
CA ASP A 129 -2.04 -0.48 17.29
C ASP A 129 -0.54 -0.79 17.10
N PRO A 130 0.12 -1.44 18.08
CA PRO A 130 1.57 -1.49 18.17
C PRO A 130 2.24 -2.27 17.04
N LYS A 131 1.67 -3.41 16.65
CA LYS A 131 2.22 -4.29 15.61
C LYS A 131 1.13 -5.02 14.82
N TRP A 132 1.47 -5.49 13.64
CA TRP A 132 0.65 -6.47 12.92
C TRP A 132 0.57 -7.76 13.74
N THR A 133 -0.64 -8.36 13.84
CA THR A 133 -0.88 -9.55 14.67
C THR A 133 -1.75 -10.54 13.92
N LEU A 134 -1.77 -11.79 14.41
CA LEU A 134 -2.64 -12.83 13.88
C LEU A 134 -4.12 -12.42 13.93
N ASN A 135 -4.54 -11.68 14.96
CA ASN A 135 -5.92 -11.16 15.06
C ASN A 135 -6.24 -10.19 13.90
N HIS A 136 -5.31 -9.30 13.54
CA HIS A 136 -5.50 -8.42 12.38
C HIS A 136 -5.62 -9.23 11.08
N ALA A 137 -4.79 -10.25 10.91
CA ALA A 137 -4.86 -11.14 9.75
C ALA A 137 -6.17 -11.95 9.70
N SER A 138 -6.65 -12.45 10.84
CA SER A 138 -7.93 -13.16 10.94
C SER A 138 -9.13 -12.29 10.60
N LYS A 139 -9.08 -10.99 10.94
CA LYS A 139 -10.09 -10.02 10.53
C LYS A 139 -10.11 -9.83 9.01
N VAL A 140 -8.95 -9.76 8.36
CA VAL A 140 -8.85 -9.68 6.89
C VAL A 140 -9.39 -10.96 6.25
N ALA A 141 -9.05 -12.13 6.79
CA ALA A 141 -9.51 -13.42 6.29
C ALA A 141 -11.05 -13.53 6.29
N ALA A 142 -11.70 -12.99 7.32
CA ALA A 142 -13.16 -13.01 7.49
C ALA A 142 -13.93 -12.05 6.58
N LEU A 143 -13.28 -11.12 5.88
CA LEU A 143 -13.95 -10.21 4.95
C LEU A 143 -14.31 -10.93 3.65
N GLN A 144 -15.44 -10.59 3.04
CA GLN A 144 -15.84 -11.12 1.74
C GLN A 144 -16.17 -9.98 0.79
N GLY A 145 -15.78 -10.15 -0.47
CA GLY A 145 -16.15 -9.22 -1.54
C GLY A 145 -17.65 -9.20 -1.74
N SER A 146 -18.33 -8.07 -1.55
CA SER A 146 -19.76 -7.96 -1.85
C SER A 146 -20.22 -6.53 -2.11
N GLY A 147 -21.28 -6.36 -2.89
CA GLY A 147 -21.96 -5.09 -3.14
C GLY A 147 -21.11 -4.03 -3.86
N LEU A 148 -21.47 -2.76 -3.65
CA LEU A 148 -20.91 -1.60 -4.36
C LEU A 148 -19.49 -1.23 -3.89
N THR A 149 -18.89 -0.27 -4.61
CA THR A 149 -17.56 0.29 -4.38
C THR A 149 -17.63 1.75 -3.89
N PRO A 150 -18.06 2.01 -2.64
CA PRO A 150 -18.25 3.36 -2.09
C PRO A 150 -16.92 4.04 -1.68
N THR A 151 -16.04 4.27 -2.67
CA THR A 151 -14.69 4.82 -2.44
C THR A 151 -14.74 6.24 -1.89
N ALA A 152 -15.64 7.08 -2.39
CA ALA A 152 -15.78 8.45 -1.92
C ALA A 152 -16.18 8.48 -0.43
N GLU A 153 -17.16 7.66 -0.04
CA GLU A 153 -17.63 7.53 1.33
C GLU A 153 -16.55 6.97 2.26
N ALA A 154 -15.77 5.99 1.79
CA ALA A 154 -14.60 5.50 2.52
C ALA A 154 -13.59 6.61 2.80
N TYR A 155 -13.28 7.45 1.81
CA TYR A 155 -12.38 8.59 1.99
C TYR A 155 -12.95 9.69 2.87
N MET A 156 -14.25 9.96 2.80
CA MET A 156 -14.90 10.89 3.73
C MET A 156 -14.80 10.39 5.16
N GLY A 157 -15.06 9.11 5.40
CA GLY A 157 -14.94 8.49 6.72
C GLY A 157 -13.51 8.49 7.28
N LEU A 158 -12.50 8.45 6.41
CA LEU A 158 -11.08 8.48 6.78
C LEU A 158 -10.48 9.88 6.89
N GLU A 159 -11.18 10.92 6.45
CA GLU A 159 -10.59 12.25 6.31
C GLU A 159 -9.99 12.76 7.63
N ASN A 160 -10.74 12.71 8.72
CA ASN A 160 -10.26 13.18 10.02
C ASN A 160 -9.07 12.36 10.51
N TYR A 161 -9.08 11.05 10.26
CA TYR A 161 -7.98 10.16 10.60
C TYR A 161 -6.70 10.49 9.79
N ILE A 162 -6.83 10.74 8.49
CA ILE A 162 -5.72 11.16 7.62
C ILE A 162 -5.19 12.53 8.05
N LYS A 163 -6.07 13.51 8.35
CA LYS A 163 -5.69 14.84 8.82
C LYS A 163 -4.90 14.79 10.13
N MET A 164 -5.35 13.95 11.07
CA MET A 164 -4.75 13.78 12.39
C MET A 164 -3.39 13.10 12.32
N HIS A 165 -3.27 12.00 11.57
CA HIS A 165 -2.06 11.19 11.59
C HIS A 165 -1.02 11.58 10.54
N ARG A 166 -1.43 12.31 9.48
CA ARG A 166 -0.60 12.74 8.34
C ARG A 166 0.28 11.58 7.83
N PRO A 167 -0.32 10.48 7.34
CA PRO A 167 0.49 9.38 6.81
C PRO A 167 1.36 9.87 5.65
N ASP A 168 2.52 9.24 5.47
CA ASP A 168 3.40 9.52 4.32
C ASP A 168 2.69 9.18 3.00
N MET A 169 1.83 8.15 3.05
CA MET A 169 1.09 7.66 1.91
C MET A 169 -0.20 6.94 2.32
N VAL A 170 -1.23 7.11 1.50
CA VAL A 170 -2.43 6.28 1.47
C VAL A 170 -2.36 5.38 0.24
N VAL A 171 -2.39 4.08 0.45
CA VAL A 171 -2.41 3.05 -0.60
C VAL A 171 -3.81 2.49 -0.69
N THR A 172 -4.50 2.76 -1.80
CA THR A 172 -5.83 2.22 -2.09
C THR A 172 -5.69 1.02 -2.99
N LEU A 173 -6.18 -0.12 -2.53
CA LEU A 173 -6.15 -1.38 -3.27
C LEU A 173 -7.55 -1.65 -3.79
N THR A 174 -7.77 -1.53 -5.08
CA THR A 174 -9.08 -1.66 -5.73
C THR A 174 -8.92 -2.34 -7.07
N ASP A 175 -9.99 -2.91 -7.59
CA ASP A 175 -10.06 -3.54 -8.90
C ASP A 175 -10.98 -2.81 -9.87
N GLY A 176 -11.70 -1.82 -9.37
CA GLY A 176 -12.90 -1.33 -10.00
C GLY A 176 -13.01 0.19 -10.04
N GLU A 177 -14.05 0.61 -10.75
CA GLU A 177 -14.48 1.99 -10.81
C GLU A 177 -15.23 2.35 -9.53
N PRO A 178 -14.97 3.52 -8.94
CA PRO A 178 -15.78 4.00 -7.84
C PRO A 178 -17.24 4.17 -8.30
N ASN A 179 -18.18 3.84 -7.44
CA ASN A 179 -19.62 4.09 -7.67
C ASN A 179 -19.94 5.56 -8.00
N ARG A 180 -19.12 6.50 -7.51
CA ARG A 180 -19.24 7.94 -7.71
C ARG A 180 -17.89 8.53 -8.09
N GLU A 181 -17.60 8.59 -9.39
CA GLU A 181 -16.31 9.03 -9.92
C GLU A 181 -15.95 10.46 -9.52
N GLU A 182 -16.85 11.42 -9.75
CA GLU A 182 -16.58 12.85 -9.46
C GLU A 182 -16.41 13.12 -7.96
N ALA A 183 -17.21 12.48 -7.11
CA ALA A 183 -17.04 12.58 -5.67
C ALA A 183 -15.69 12.01 -5.22
N THR A 184 -15.27 10.89 -5.83
CA THR A 184 -13.97 10.27 -5.55
C THR A 184 -12.81 11.18 -5.97
N LYS A 185 -12.87 11.80 -7.16
CA LYS A 185 -11.89 12.80 -7.61
C LYS A 185 -11.76 13.96 -6.64
N GLN A 186 -12.89 14.52 -6.18
CA GLN A 186 -12.89 15.61 -5.21
C GLN A 186 -12.25 15.19 -3.88
N MET A 187 -12.56 13.99 -3.41
CA MET A 187 -11.96 13.43 -2.20
C MET A 187 -10.45 13.22 -2.31
N ILE A 188 -9.98 12.66 -3.43
CA ILE A 188 -8.55 12.51 -3.70
C ILE A 188 -7.86 13.88 -3.71
N LYS A 189 -8.41 14.86 -4.45
CA LYS A 189 -7.89 16.23 -4.49
C LYS A 189 -7.79 16.86 -3.10
N ARG A 190 -8.78 16.60 -2.22
CA ARG A 190 -8.81 17.09 -0.84
C ARG A 190 -7.73 16.42 0.03
N LEU A 191 -7.63 15.10 -0.03
CA LEU A 191 -6.72 14.31 0.79
C LEU A 191 -5.25 14.46 0.39
N ARG A 192 -4.95 14.74 -0.88
CA ARG A 192 -3.58 15.01 -1.39
C ARG A 192 -2.86 16.16 -0.68
N ARG A 193 -3.60 17.07 -0.05
CA ARG A 193 -3.04 18.14 0.79
C ARG A 193 -2.41 17.63 2.10
N TYR A 194 -2.69 16.38 2.47
CA TYR A 194 -2.34 15.80 3.76
C TYR A 194 -1.42 14.59 3.66
N THR A 195 -1.38 13.94 2.50
CA THR A 195 -0.69 12.66 2.26
C THR A 195 -0.53 12.45 0.77
N LYS A 196 0.43 11.60 0.37
CA LYS A 196 0.48 11.07 -0.99
C LYS A 196 -0.66 10.06 -1.19
N MET A 197 -1.44 10.21 -2.26
CA MET A 197 -2.54 9.30 -2.60
C MET A 197 -2.08 8.37 -3.71
N VAL A 198 -2.20 7.07 -3.47
CA VAL A 198 -1.71 6.05 -4.38
C VAL A 198 -2.76 4.97 -4.59
N ALA A 199 -2.96 4.55 -5.83
CA ALA A 199 -3.87 3.47 -6.17
C ALA A 199 -3.15 2.26 -6.76
N PHE A 200 -3.63 1.08 -6.38
CA PHE A 200 -3.18 -0.20 -6.90
C PHE A 200 -4.39 -0.94 -7.45
N GLY A 201 -4.44 -1.01 -8.78
CA GLY A 201 -5.41 -1.74 -9.56
C GLY A 201 -5.08 -3.23 -9.62
N ILE A 202 -6.01 -4.10 -9.25
CA ILE A 202 -5.92 -5.55 -9.47
C ILE A 202 -7.04 -5.96 -10.40
N GLY A 203 -6.77 -6.60 -11.53
CA GLY A 203 -7.85 -6.94 -12.46
C GLY A 203 -7.51 -8.03 -13.45
N ASP A 204 -8.44 -8.29 -14.36
CA ASP A 204 -8.24 -9.24 -15.45
C ASP A 204 -7.11 -8.78 -16.39
N PRO A 205 -6.25 -9.68 -16.90
CA PRO A 205 -5.20 -9.38 -17.86
C PRO A 205 -5.63 -8.48 -19.04
N THR A 206 -6.85 -8.67 -19.54
CA THR A 206 -7.39 -7.95 -20.69
C THR A 206 -7.67 -6.47 -20.39
N ASN A 207 -7.89 -6.12 -19.12
CA ASN A 207 -8.36 -4.78 -18.71
C ASN A 207 -7.37 -3.99 -17.84
N VAL A 208 -6.16 -4.53 -17.59
CA VAL A 208 -5.14 -3.91 -16.73
C VAL A 208 -4.76 -2.49 -17.18
N HIS A 209 -4.55 -2.30 -18.48
CA HIS A 209 -4.16 -0.98 -19.02
C HIS A 209 -5.27 0.06 -18.90
N LEU A 210 -6.51 -0.36 -19.16
CA LEU A 210 -7.69 0.50 -19.01
C LEU A 210 -7.90 0.89 -17.55
N MET A 211 -7.73 -0.06 -16.62
CA MET A 211 -7.82 0.19 -15.18
C MET A 211 -6.77 1.20 -14.71
N GLU A 212 -5.51 1.06 -15.15
CA GLU A 212 -4.46 2.03 -14.81
C GLU A 212 -4.80 3.43 -15.31
N HIS A 213 -5.33 3.54 -16.53
CA HIS A 213 -5.78 4.81 -17.09
C HIS A 213 -6.92 5.43 -16.28
N LYS A 214 -7.94 4.63 -15.91
CA LYS A 214 -9.08 5.06 -15.08
C LYS A 214 -8.62 5.55 -13.71
N LEU A 215 -7.76 4.79 -13.04
CA LEU A 215 -7.17 5.22 -11.76
C LEU A 215 -6.39 6.53 -11.94
N LYS A 216 -5.62 6.69 -13.02
CA LYS A 216 -4.89 7.93 -13.27
C LYS A 216 -5.84 9.12 -13.47
N ALA A 217 -6.95 8.92 -14.17
CA ALA A 217 -7.98 9.94 -14.37
C ALA A 217 -8.66 10.38 -13.06
N LEU A 218 -8.69 9.52 -12.03
CA LEU A 218 -9.17 9.89 -10.68
C LEU A 218 -8.24 10.85 -9.93
N GLY A 219 -7.00 11.05 -10.42
CA GLY A 219 -6.08 12.06 -9.89
C GLY A 219 -5.19 11.61 -8.74
N TYR A 220 -4.95 10.31 -8.58
CA TYR A 220 -3.91 9.77 -7.67
C TYR A 220 -2.51 10.23 -8.08
N ASP A 221 -1.60 10.37 -7.11
CA ASP A 221 -0.21 10.77 -7.36
C ASP A 221 0.60 9.67 -8.05
N LYS A 222 0.27 8.41 -7.78
CA LYS A 222 0.83 7.23 -8.46
C LYS A 222 -0.25 6.16 -8.60
N THR A 223 -0.23 5.46 -9.73
CA THR A 223 -1.14 4.36 -10.04
C THR A 223 -0.34 3.21 -10.61
N PHE A 224 -0.72 1.99 -10.28
CA PHE A 224 -0.20 0.78 -10.93
C PHE A 224 -1.32 -0.22 -11.07
N ALA A 225 -1.33 -0.95 -12.18
CA ALA A 225 -2.22 -2.06 -12.40
C ALA A 225 -1.45 -3.39 -12.49
N VAL A 226 -2.01 -4.46 -11.95
CA VAL A 226 -1.49 -5.82 -12.03
C VAL A 226 -2.61 -6.78 -12.41
N SER A 227 -2.32 -7.67 -13.35
CA SER A 227 -3.24 -8.75 -13.70
C SER A 227 -3.25 -9.83 -12.63
N THR A 228 -4.36 -10.53 -12.48
CA THR A 228 -4.46 -11.78 -11.69
C THR A 228 -3.39 -12.81 -12.10
N SER A 229 -3.06 -12.89 -13.40
CA SER A 229 -1.97 -13.76 -13.92
C SER A 229 -0.55 -13.31 -13.52
N GLN A 230 -0.37 -12.07 -13.06
CA GLN A 230 0.92 -11.49 -12.68
C GLN A 230 1.02 -11.18 -11.18
N MET A 231 0.18 -11.80 -10.35
CA MET A 231 0.21 -11.64 -8.88
C MET A 231 1.59 -11.92 -8.27
N SER A 232 2.41 -12.76 -8.90
CA SER A 232 3.79 -13.01 -8.48
C SER A 232 4.70 -11.78 -8.53
N LYS A 233 4.35 -10.75 -9.33
CA LYS A 233 5.06 -9.46 -9.45
C LYS A 233 4.55 -8.39 -8.48
N LEU A 234 3.38 -8.62 -7.87
CA LEU A 234 2.76 -7.72 -6.89
C LEU A 234 3.70 -7.28 -5.76
N PRO A 235 4.49 -8.18 -5.12
CA PRO A 235 5.34 -7.74 -4.02
C PRO A 235 6.38 -6.71 -4.46
N LYS A 236 7.03 -6.91 -5.62
CA LYS A 236 8.03 -5.95 -6.14
C LYS A 236 7.39 -4.61 -6.48
N LYS A 237 6.23 -4.61 -7.15
CA LYS A 237 5.51 -3.38 -7.49
C LYS A 237 5.05 -2.61 -6.24
N LEU A 238 4.55 -3.30 -5.21
CA LEU A 238 4.22 -2.68 -3.91
C LEU A 238 5.44 -1.99 -3.29
N VAL A 239 6.61 -2.64 -3.34
CA VAL A 239 7.86 -2.05 -2.85
C VAL A 239 8.24 -0.80 -3.64
N ASP A 240 8.28 -0.89 -4.98
CA ASP A 240 8.64 0.22 -5.86
C ASP A 240 7.70 1.43 -5.67
N LEU A 241 6.43 1.16 -5.39
CA LEU A 241 5.40 2.15 -5.12
C LEU A 241 5.68 2.94 -3.84
N MET A 242 6.00 2.22 -2.77
CA MET A 242 6.28 2.80 -1.46
C MET A 242 7.66 3.48 -1.41
N ALA A 243 8.54 3.23 -2.40
CA ALA A 243 9.92 3.69 -2.40
C ALA A 243 10.05 5.20 -2.22
N PRO A 244 10.97 5.67 -1.34
CA PRO A 244 11.34 7.07 -1.32
C PRO A 244 11.92 7.42 -2.70
N THR A 245 11.21 8.28 -3.44
CA THR A 245 11.71 8.98 -4.62
C THR A 245 12.41 10.24 -4.18
#